data_AF-A0A6G0SUB2-F1
#
_entry.id   AF-A0A6G0SUB2-F1
#
_cell.length_a   1.000
_cell.length_b   1.000
_cell.length_c   1.000
_cell.angle_alpha   90.00
_cell.angle_beta   90.00
_cell.angle_gamma   90.00
#
_symmetry.space_group_name_H-M   'P 1'
#
loop_
_entity.id
_entity.type
_entity.pdbx_description
1 polymer ?
#
loop_
_entity_poly.entity_id
_entity_poly.type
_entity_poly.pdbx_seq_one_letter_code
_entity_poly.pdbx_strand_id
1 'polypeptide(L)'
;KYVVHYRNLQQALNEGLIVEKVHRVVQFNQSDWLAKYIALNTEMRKKAKNEFEKDFFKLLNNAVFGKTMENVRKRMEMELVSCDRRLQKLINKSTFKHCTTYSENLNAVTLENKIINFCKPIYIGLAVLDISKSLMYDYHYNVMQKHYGDKIELMYTDTDSLVYYIQTDDFYKDLKNNNNLLNRMDTSNLPEDHPCYIAERKKIPGLFSDETDGLIMTEFCALRAKSYAYILDGREKIKAKGIRRHVVKNHMTFNDHKKCLFGEDEMDVKRENVTIRSFKHQLMTIKSNKLTFNNYDDKRIVLEDKIHTLAHGHYSLEEDELESE
;
A
#
# COMPACT_ATOMS: atom_id res chain seq x y z
N LYS A 1 -15.43 -10.96 13.89
CA LYS A 1 -16.53 -10.26 13.18
C LYS A 1 -15.93 -9.37 12.09
N TYR A 2 -16.16 -9.70 10.82
CA TYR A 2 -15.66 -8.94 9.66
C TYR A 2 -16.78 -8.06 9.08
N VAL A 3 -16.43 -6.90 8.52
CA VAL A 3 -17.37 -6.02 7.80
C VAL A 3 -16.93 -5.97 6.36
N VAL A 4 -17.84 -6.26 5.43
CA VAL A 4 -17.55 -6.38 4.00
C VAL A 4 -18.60 -5.66 3.16
N HIS A 5 -18.15 -5.01 2.10
CA HIS A 5 -19.04 -4.43 1.09
C HIS A 5 -19.71 -5.52 0.23
N TYR A 6 -20.97 -5.34 -0.16
CA TYR A 6 -21.76 -6.38 -0.85
C TYR A 6 -21.10 -6.90 -2.14
N ARG A 7 -20.42 -6.05 -2.93
CA ARG A 7 -19.73 -6.46 -4.16
C ARG A 7 -18.59 -7.44 -3.90
N ASN A 8 -17.81 -7.19 -2.83
CA ASN A 8 -16.70 -8.06 -2.47
C ASN A 8 -17.21 -9.38 -1.86
N LEU A 9 -18.32 -9.32 -1.10
CA LEU A 9 -19.00 -10.51 -0.62
C LEU A 9 -19.54 -11.37 -1.77
N GLN A 10 -20.20 -10.76 -2.77
CA GLN A 10 -20.70 -11.48 -3.96
C GLN A 10 -19.56 -12.17 -4.71
N GLN A 11 -18.43 -11.49 -4.89
CA GLN A 11 -17.25 -12.09 -5.49
C GLN A 11 -16.75 -13.29 -4.67
N ALA A 12 -16.56 -13.12 -3.36
CA ALA A 12 -16.10 -14.21 -2.49
C ALA A 12 -17.05 -15.42 -2.52
N LEU A 13 -18.36 -15.19 -2.53
CA LEU A 13 -19.37 -16.25 -2.67
C LEU A 13 -19.25 -17.00 -4.00
N ASN A 14 -19.02 -16.28 -5.10
CA ASN A 14 -18.84 -16.89 -6.43
C ASN A 14 -17.57 -17.73 -6.51
N GLU A 15 -16.53 -17.37 -5.75
CA GLU A 15 -15.28 -18.14 -5.62
C GLU A 15 -15.40 -19.28 -4.57
N GLY A 16 -16.60 -19.54 -4.04
CA GLY A 16 -16.90 -20.70 -3.19
C GLY A 16 -16.88 -20.44 -1.68
N LEU A 17 -16.71 -19.20 -1.23
CA LEU A 17 -16.76 -18.87 0.20
C LEU A 17 -18.20 -19.03 0.72
N ILE A 18 -18.36 -19.70 1.86
CA ILE A 18 -19.67 -19.97 2.47
C ILE A 18 -19.92 -19.00 3.62
N VAL A 19 -21.08 -18.33 3.61
CA VAL A 19 -21.49 -17.44 4.71
C VAL A 19 -22.25 -18.24 5.76
N GLU A 20 -21.67 -18.39 6.94
CA GLU A 20 -22.33 -19.06 8.07
C GLU A 20 -23.37 -18.17 8.76
N LYS A 21 -23.03 -16.88 8.98
CA LYS A 21 -23.87 -15.98 9.79
C LYS A 21 -23.75 -14.52 9.39
N VAL A 22 -24.90 -13.87 9.21
CA VAL A 22 -25.03 -12.42 9.03
C VAL A 22 -25.51 -11.79 10.33
N HIS A 23 -24.74 -10.85 10.88
CA HIS A 23 -25.09 -10.19 12.14
C HIS A 23 -25.85 -8.87 11.96
N ARG A 24 -25.45 -8.07 10.97
CA ARG A 24 -25.98 -6.73 10.71
C ARG A 24 -25.85 -6.42 9.23
N VAL A 25 -26.81 -5.67 8.70
CA VAL A 25 -26.79 -5.18 7.33
C VAL A 25 -27.00 -3.67 7.37
N VAL A 26 -26.22 -2.94 6.57
CA VAL A 26 -26.39 -1.50 6.36
C VAL A 26 -26.73 -1.29 4.89
N GLN A 27 -27.94 -0.78 4.63
CA GLN A 27 -28.39 -0.43 3.29
C GLN A 27 -28.15 1.05 3.02
N PHE A 28 -27.82 1.39 1.78
CA PHE A 28 -27.54 2.76 1.35
C PHE A 28 -27.86 2.95 -0.13
N ASN A 29 -28.14 4.20 -0.51
CA ASN A 29 -28.26 4.60 -1.91
C ASN A 29 -26.87 4.94 -2.48
N GLN A 30 -26.65 4.61 -3.74
CA GLN A 30 -25.40 4.90 -4.44
C GLN A 30 -25.63 5.99 -5.49
N SER A 31 -24.68 6.90 -5.60
CA SER A 31 -24.63 7.91 -6.66
C SER A 31 -23.18 8.17 -7.05
N ASP A 32 -22.98 8.73 -8.24
CA ASP A 32 -21.68 9.07 -8.83
C ASP A 32 -21.22 10.48 -8.43
N TRP A 33 -21.56 10.93 -7.21
CA TRP A 33 -21.37 12.30 -6.74
C TRP A 33 -19.91 12.82 -6.82
N LEU A 34 -18.91 11.92 -6.80
CA LEU A 34 -17.49 12.26 -7.00
C LEU A 34 -17.02 12.17 -8.45
N ALA A 35 -17.79 11.61 -9.38
CA ALA A 35 -17.32 11.29 -10.72
C ALA A 35 -16.80 12.52 -11.46
N LYS A 36 -17.53 13.64 -11.41
CA LYS A 36 -17.09 14.90 -12.04
C LYS A 36 -15.76 15.41 -11.48
N TYR A 37 -15.56 15.31 -10.16
CA TYR A 37 -14.32 15.72 -9.50
C TYR A 37 -13.13 14.83 -9.88
N ILE A 38 -13.34 13.50 -9.87
CA ILE A 38 -12.31 12.53 -10.25
C ILE A 38 -11.96 12.67 -11.74
N ALA A 39 -12.95 12.86 -12.61
CA ALA A 39 -12.75 13.07 -14.04
C ALA A 39 -11.91 14.33 -14.30
N LEU A 40 -12.29 15.46 -13.68
CA LEU A 40 -11.52 16.71 -13.78
C LEU A 40 -10.06 16.52 -13.36
N ASN A 41 -9.81 15.95 -12.18
CA ASN A 41 -8.44 15.74 -11.72
C ASN A 41 -7.66 14.77 -12.61
N THR A 42 -8.33 13.77 -13.17
CA THR A 42 -7.72 12.81 -14.09
C THR A 42 -7.32 13.50 -15.40
N GLU A 43 -8.19 14.33 -15.97
CA GLU A 43 -7.88 15.11 -17.17
C GLU A 43 -6.74 16.10 -16.92
N MET A 44 -6.76 16.81 -15.79
CA MET A 44 -5.69 17.74 -15.42
C MET A 44 -4.37 16.99 -15.21
N ARG A 45 -4.40 15.80 -14.61
CA ARG A 45 -3.24 14.91 -14.50
C ARG A 45 -2.70 14.43 -15.85
N LYS A 46 -3.57 14.20 -16.84
CA LYS A 46 -3.14 13.86 -18.22
C LYS A 46 -2.48 15.05 -18.92
N LYS A 47 -2.96 16.27 -18.69
CA LYS A 47 -2.44 17.52 -19.27
C LYS A 47 -1.17 18.05 -18.60
N ALA A 48 -0.90 17.62 -17.37
CA ALA A 48 0.25 18.05 -16.58
C ALA A 48 1.59 17.79 -17.30
N LYS A 49 2.45 18.81 -17.34
CA LYS A 49 3.72 18.78 -18.09
C LYS A 49 4.89 18.28 -17.24
N ASN A 50 4.80 18.45 -15.93
CA ASN A 50 5.86 18.07 -14.99
C ASN A 50 5.36 17.05 -13.95
N GLU A 51 6.29 16.40 -13.27
CA GLU A 51 6.00 15.37 -12.27
C GLU A 51 5.25 15.94 -11.05
N PHE A 52 5.58 17.17 -10.65
CA PHE A 52 4.94 17.86 -9.54
C PHE A 52 3.43 18.04 -9.74
N GLU A 53 3.01 18.56 -10.89
CA GLU A 53 1.59 18.74 -11.24
C GLU A 53 0.87 17.39 -11.31
N LYS A 54 1.51 16.37 -11.90
CA LYS A 54 0.95 15.02 -11.96
C LYS A 54 0.69 14.46 -10.56
N ASP A 55 1.63 14.66 -9.65
CA ASP A 55 1.51 14.23 -8.25
C ASP A 55 0.50 15.06 -7.47
N PHE A 56 0.38 16.36 -7.76
CA PHE A 56 -0.62 17.23 -7.16
C PHE A 56 -2.04 16.75 -7.45
N PHE A 57 -2.39 16.52 -8.72
CA PHE A 57 -3.73 16.02 -9.08
C PHE A 57 -3.98 14.58 -8.60
N LYS A 58 -2.93 13.74 -8.55
CA LYS A 58 -3.01 12.41 -7.91
C LYS A 58 -3.33 12.55 -6.41
N LEU A 59 -2.66 13.47 -5.72
CA LEU A 59 -2.87 13.71 -4.29
C LEU A 59 -4.29 14.21 -4.01
N LEU A 60 -4.84 15.10 -4.83
CA LEU A 60 -6.22 15.58 -4.67
C LEU A 60 -7.24 14.45 -4.66
N ASN A 61 -7.12 13.49 -5.58
CA ASN A 61 -7.98 12.29 -5.59
C ASN A 61 -7.76 11.44 -4.32
N ASN A 62 -6.51 11.14 -3.96
CA ASN A 62 -6.18 10.30 -2.82
C ASN A 62 -6.55 10.96 -1.47
N ALA A 63 -6.51 12.29 -1.39
CA ALA A 63 -6.82 13.05 -0.20
C ALA A 63 -8.30 12.97 0.17
N VAL A 64 -9.21 12.93 -0.83
CA VAL A 64 -10.64 12.72 -0.58
C VAL A 64 -10.85 11.39 0.14
N PHE A 65 -10.27 10.30 -0.38
CA PHE A 65 -10.32 8.99 0.26
C PHE A 65 -9.76 9.04 1.70
N GLY A 66 -8.54 9.57 1.88
CA GLY A 66 -7.92 9.69 3.20
C GLY A 66 -8.75 10.50 4.19
N LYS A 67 -9.47 11.53 3.71
CA LYS A 67 -10.34 12.36 4.53
C LYS A 67 -11.58 11.61 5.01
N THR A 68 -12.15 10.71 4.21
CA THR A 68 -13.30 9.89 4.63
C THR A 68 -12.94 8.92 5.76
N MET A 69 -11.69 8.46 5.80
CA MET A 69 -11.15 7.53 6.80
C MET A 69 -10.46 8.22 7.98
N GLU A 70 -10.58 9.54 8.10
CA GLU A 70 -9.90 10.29 9.15
C GLU A 70 -10.37 9.86 10.55
N ASN A 71 -9.42 9.44 11.39
CA ASN A 71 -9.71 9.12 12.79
C ASN A 71 -9.81 10.39 13.64
N VAL A 72 -11.05 10.87 13.81
CA VAL A 72 -11.36 12.07 14.61
C VAL A 72 -10.94 11.97 16.08
N ARG A 73 -10.77 10.76 16.62
CA ARG A 73 -10.32 10.55 18.02
C ARG A 73 -8.88 10.96 18.25
N LYS A 74 -8.05 10.95 17.21
CA LYS A 74 -6.64 11.34 17.28
C LYS A 74 -6.42 12.85 17.16
N ARG A 75 -7.48 13.62 16.89
CA ARG A 75 -7.39 15.08 16.91
C ARG A 75 -7.12 15.53 18.33
N MET A 76 -6.28 16.54 18.45
CA MET A 76 -5.95 17.17 19.72
C MET A 76 -6.08 18.67 19.54
N GLU A 77 -6.43 19.36 20.61
CA GLU A 77 -6.39 20.81 20.66
C GLU A 77 -5.01 21.21 21.19
N MET A 78 -4.37 22.18 20.54
CA MET A 78 -3.07 22.69 20.96
C MET A 78 -3.18 24.21 21.12
N GLU A 79 -2.77 24.71 22.27
CA GLU A 79 -2.72 26.14 22.56
C GLU A 79 -1.28 26.56 22.83
N LEU A 80 -0.81 27.59 22.12
CA LEU A 80 0.45 28.26 22.40
C LEU A 80 0.24 29.33 23.47
N VAL A 81 0.99 29.24 24.56
CA VAL A 81 0.81 30.08 25.75
C VAL A 81 2.13 30.68 26.19
N SER A 82 2.12 32.00 26.38
CA SER A 82 3.25 32.79 26.89
C SER A 82 3.03 33.37 28.29
N CYS A 83 1.85 33.15 28.88
CA CYS A 83 1.47 33.65 30.20
C CYS A 83 1.32 32.50 31.19
N ASP A 84 2.09 32.53 32.28
CA ASP A 84 2.07 31.49 33.32
C ASP A 84 0.69 31.26 33.93
N ARG A 85 -0.09 32.34 34.14
CA ARG A 85 -1.45 32.24 34.65
C ARG A 85 -2.35 31.44 33.70
N ARG A 86 -2.20 31.60 32.39
CA ARG A 86 -2.96 30.83 31.39
C ARG A 86 -2.44 29.40 31.33
N LEU A 87 -1.13 29.20 31.39
CA LEU A 87 -0.49 27.88 31.39
C LEU A 87 -1.03 27.02 32.55
N GLN A 88 -1.00 27.55 33.77
CA GLN A 88 -1.53 26.86 34.95
C GLN A 88 -3.01 26.52 34.80
N LYS A 89 -3.83 27.44 34.26
CA LYS A 89 -5.24 27.15 33.98
C LYS A 89 -5.44 26.00 33.00
N LEU A 90 -4.58 25.84 31.99
CA LEU A 90 -4.67 24.75 31.03
C LEU A 90 -4.16 23.43 31.59
N ILE A 91 -3.09 23.44 32.39
CA ILE A 91 -2.56 22.24 33.07
C ILE A 91 -3.62 21.66 34.03
N ASN A 92 -4.37 22.52 34.72
CA ASN A 92 -5.40 22.11 35.65
C ASN A 92 -6.69 21.59 34.98
N LYS A 93 -6.80 21.62 33.64
CA LYS A 93 -7.95 21.02 32.95
C LYS A 93 -7.85 19.50 32.99
N SER A 94 -8.99 18.82 33.17
CA SER A 94 -9.07 17.36 33.08
C SER A 94 -8.72 16.80 31.70
N THR A 95 -8.69 17.66 30.67
CA THR A 95 -8.31 17.30 29.30
C THR A 95 -6.82 17.52 29.03
N PHE A 96 -6.03 17.96 30.01
CA PHE A 96 -4.60 18.15 29.83
C PHE A 96 -3.89 16.84 29.51
N LYS A 97 -3.06 16.84 28.46
CA LYS A 97 -2.28 15.68 28.05
C LYS A 97 -0.80 15.85 28.35
N HIS A 98 -0.19 16.89 27.79
CA HIS A 98 1.20 17.24 28.05
C HIS A 98 1.48 18.70 27.64
N CYS A 99 2.57 19.25 28.17
CA CYS A 99 3.08 20.56 27.83
C CYS A 99 4.47 20.41 27.19
N THR A 100 4.73 21.17 26.12
CA THR A 100 6.06 21.26 25.50
C THR A 100 6.56 22.69 25.57
N THR A 101 7.59 22.94 26.36
CA THR A 101 8.27 24.23 26.41
C THR A 101 9.19 24.39 25.19
N TYR A 102 8.97 25.47 24.43
CA TYR A 102 9.77 25.86 23.26
C TYR A 102 10.81 26.93 23.62
N SER A 103 10.44 27.88 24.47
CA SER A 103 11.34 28.91 25.02
C SER A 103 10.86 29.29 26.43
N GLU A 104 11.63 30.12 27.14
CA GLU A 104 11.28 30.60 28.49
C GLU A 104 9.85 31.17 28.56
N ASN A 105 9.43 31.87 27.50
CA ASN A 105 8.14 32.55 27.41
C ASN A 105 7.16 31.88 26.44
N LEU A 106 7.39 30.64 26.00
CA LEU A 106 6.48 29.97 25.06
C LEU A 106 6.36 28.47 25.34
N ASN A 107 5.13 28.08 25.66
CA ASN A 107 4.74 26.71 25.93
C ASN A 107 3.61 26.28 24.99
N ALA A 108 3.69 25.09 24.40
CA ALA A 108 2.55 24.48 23.73
C ALA A 108 1.87 23.49 24.67
N VAL A 109 0.62 23.75 25.01
CA VAL A 109 -0.19 22.86 25.82
C VAL A 109 -1.07 22.05 24.90
N THR A 110 -0.93 20.73 24.95
CA THR A 110 -1.79 19.80 24.20
C THR A 110 -2.91 19.31 25.10
N LEU A 111 -4.15 19.45 24.63
CA LEU A 111 -5.37 19.02 25.29
C LEU A 111 -6.08 17.94 24.47
N GLU A 112 -6.73 17.01 25.16
CA GLU A 112 -7.66 16.07 24.58
C GLU A 112 -9.01 16.73 24.30
N ASN A 113 -9.70 16.23 23.27
CA ASN A 113 -11.02 16.73 22.94
C ASN A 113 -12.06 16.15 23.91
N LYS A 114 -12.69 17.00 24.73
CA LYS A 114 -13.76 16.60 25.66
C LYS A 114 -14.96 15.96 24.93
N ILE A 115 -15.28 16.48 23.74
CA ILE A 115 -16.40 16.02 22.92
C ILE A 115 -15.85 15.67 21.54
N ILE A 116 -16.11 14.45 21.08
CA ILE A 116 -15.66 13.96 19.78
C ILE A 116 -16.88 13.82 18.86
N ASN A 117 -16.93 14.65 17.83
CA ASN A 117 -17.99 14.59 16.82
C ASN A 117 -17.57 13.68 15.66
N PHE A 118 -18.25 12.54 15.50
CA PHE A 118 -18.05 11.60 14.39
C PHE A 118 -18.68 12.12 13.10
N CYS A 119 -18.06 13.13 12.49
CA CYS A 119 -18.53 13.80 11.27
C CYS A 119 -17.82 13.31 9.99
N LYS A 120 -17.22 12.11 10.02
CA LYS A 120 -16.50 11.54 8.87
C LYS A 120 -17.27 10.39 8.25
N PRO A 121 -17.48 10.40 6.92
CA PRO A 121 -18.24 9.35 6.26
C PRO A 121 -17.36 8.11 6.02
N ILE A 122 -17.02 7.42 7.11
CA ILE A 122 -16.08 6.27 7.11
C ILE A 122 -16.55 5.14 6.19
N TYR A 123 -17.88 4.98 6.04
CA TYR A 123 -18.48 4.00 5.14
C TYR A 123 -18.08 4.20 3.67
N ILE A 124 -17.80 5.43 3.24
CA ILE A 124 -17.30 5.71 1.89
C ILE A 124 -15.90 5.12 1.73
N GLY A 125 -15.01 5.35 2.71
CA GLY A 125 -13.66 4.81 2.66
C GLY A 125 -13.64 3.28 2.73
N LEU A 126 -14.51 2.67 3.53
CA LEU A 126 -14.71 1.22 3.52
C LEU A 126 -15.13 0.72 2.13
N ALA A 127 -16.14 1.35 1.52
CA ALA A 127 -16.63 0.95 0.20
C ALA A 127 -15.55 1.09 -0.88
N VAL A 128 -14.78 2.19 -0.89
CA VAL A 128 -13.66 2.39 -1.83
C VAL A 128 -12.61 1.29 -1.68
N LEU A 129 -12.21 0.95 -0.45
CA LEU A 129 -11.23 -0.11 -0.20
C LEU A 129 -11.69 -1.47 -0.71
N ASP A 130 -12.93 -1.85 -0.40
CA ASP A 130 -13.44 -3.16 -0.80
C ASP A 130 -13.72 -3.25 -2.30
N ILE A 131 -14.22 -2.17 -2.92
CA ILE A 131 -14.37 -2.13 -4.38
C ILE A 131 -13.01 -2.21 -5.07
N SER A 132 -11.97 -1.56 -4.51
CA SER A 132 -10.61 -1.65 -5.02
C SER A 132 -10.08 -3.09 -4.94
N LYS A 133 -10.30 -3.80 -3.83
CA LYS A 133 -9.93 -5.23 -3.72
C LYS A 133 -10.65 -6.07 -4.76
N SER A 134 -11.95 -5.85 -4.95
CA SER A 134 -12.70 -6.62 -5.94
C SER A 134 -12.16 -6.45 -7.36
N LEU A 135 -11.69 -5.24 -7.72
CA LEU A 135 -11.02 -5.00 -9.00
C LEU A 135 -9.71 -5.79 -9.12
N MET A 136 -8.88 -5.80 -8.07
CA MET A 136 -7.62 -6.55 -8.04
C MET A 136 -7.85 -8.06 -8.16
N TYR A 137 -8.81 -8.59 -7.40
CA TYR A 137 -9.17 -10.00 -7.42
C TYR A 137 -9.81 -10.41 -8.76
N ASP A 138 -10.67 -9.56 -9.34
CA ASP A 138 -11.24 -9.84 -10.66
C ASP A 138 -10.15 -9.92 -11.72
N TYR A 139 -9.17 -9.01 -11.68
CA TYR A 139 -8.05 -9.06 -12.61
C TYR A 139 -7.19 -10.33 -12.42
N HIS A 140 -6.88 -10.69 -11.18
CA HIS A 140 -6.09 -11.90 -10.93
C HIS A 140 -6.85 -13.17 -11.31
N TYR A 141 -8.02 -13.42 -10.71
CA TYR A 141 -8.73 -14.69 -10.87
C TYR A 141 -9.47 -14.80 -12.20
N ASN A 142 -10.14 -13.74 -12.66
CA ASN A 142 -10.99 -13.81 -13.86
C ASN A 142 -10.29 -13.43 -15.17
N VAL A 143 -9.11 -12.83 -15.12
CA VAL A 143 -8.39 -12.40 -16.32
C VAL A 143 -7.07 -13.15 -16.45
N MET A 144 -6.17 -12.99 -15.48
CA MET A 144 -4.82 -13.58 -15.55
C MET A 144 -4.83 -15.10 -15.31
N GLN A 145 -5.42 -15.57 -14.21
CA GLN A 145 -5.46 -16.99 -13.85
C GLN A 145 -6.26 -17.80 -14.87
N LYS A 146 -7.41 -17.29 -15.34
CA LYS A 146 -8.21 -17.95 -16.38
C LYS A 146 -7.50 -18.09 -17.72
N HIS A 147 -6.58 -17.17 -18.06
CA HIS A 147 -5.86 -17.24 -19.33
C HIS A 147 -4.66 -18.18 -19.26
N TYR A 148 -3.85 -18.08 -18.20
CA TYR A 148 -2.59 -18.81 -18.09
C TYR A 148 -2.73 -20.16 -17.36
N GLY A 149 -3.76 -20.35 -16.53
CA GLY A 149 -3.95 -21.58 -15.75
C GLY A 149 -2.77 -21.84 -14.83
N ASP A 150 -2.14 -23.00 -14.96
CA ASP A 150 -0.99 -23.40 -14.14
C ASP A 150 0.32 -22.72 -14.57
N LYS A 151 0.32 -21.94 -15.66
CA LYS A 151 1.50 -21.22 -16.19
C LYS A 151 1.73 -19.86 -15.54
N ILE A 152 0.98 -19.51 -14.50
CA ILE A 152 1.10 -18.24 -13.80
C ILE A 152 1.16 -18.44 -12.29
N GLU A 153 2.06 -17.71 -11.65
CA GLU A 153 2.18 -17.64 -10.20
C GLU A 153 2.17 -16.18 -9.74
N LEU A 154 1.38 -15.88 -8.72
CA LEU A 154 1.36 -14.56 -8.08
C LEU A 154 2.48 -14.48 -7.03
N MET A 155 3.58 -13.83 -7.41
CA MET A 155 4.79 -13.73 -6.58
C MET A 155 4.64 -12.71 -5.46
N TYR A 156 3.96 -11.59 -5.72
CA TYR A 156 3.84 -10.50 -4.74
C TYR A 156 2.67 -9.57 -5.03
N THR A 157 2.12 -8.95 -3.98
CA THR A 157 1.12 -7.88 -4.11
C THR A 157 1.28 -6.80 -3.03
N ASP A 158 1.12 -5.54 -3.41
CA ASP A 158 0.99 -4.42 -2.46
C ASP A 158 -0.08 -3.43 -2.93
N THR A 159 -1.22 -3.45 -2.25
CA THR A 159 -2.35 -2.50 -2.41
C THR A 159 -2.99 -2.50 -3.80
N ASP A 160 -2.29 -1.96 -4.79
CA ASP A 160 -2.70 -1.73 -6.18
C ASP A 160 -1.70 -2.30 -7.21
N SER A 161 -0.76 -3.14 -6.76
CA SER A 161 0.27 -3.78 -7.61
C SER A 161 0.24 -5.31 -7.48
N LEU A 162 0.59 -5.97 -8.58
CA LEU A 162 0.71 -7.43 -8.71
C LEU A 162 2.02 -7.72 -9.44
N VAL A 163 2.80 -8.67 -8.92
CA VAL A 163 4.00 -9.19 -9.57
C VAL A 163 3.73 -10.65 -9.91
N TYR A 164 3.83 -10.98 -11.19
CA TYR A 164 3.58 -12.32 -11.70
C TYR A 164 4.86 -12.97 -12.20
N TYR A 165 4.98 -14.27 -11.97
CA TYR A 165 5.83 -15.15 -12.75
C TYR A 165 4.93 -15.82 -13.79
N ILE A 166 5.21 -15.62 -15.08
CA ILE A 166 4.40 -16.12 -16.21
C ILE A 166 5.29 -16.94 -17.13
N GLN A 167 4.91 -18.19 -17.38
CA GLN A 167 5.56 -19.04 -18.36
C GLN A 167 4.95 -18.84 -19.74
N THR A 168 5.54 -17.94 -20.53
CA THR A 168 5.12 -17.63 -21.91
C THR A 168 6.34 -17.27 -22.76
N ASP A 169 6.22 -17.40 -24.08
CA ASP A 169 7.25 -16.97 -25.04
C ASP A 169 7.35 -15.44 -25.09
N ASP A 170 6.21 -14.74 -25.01
CA ASP A 170 6.14 -13.29 -25.12
C ASP A 170 4.80 -12.76 -24.57
N PHE A 171 4.85 -12.15 -23.39
CA PHE A 171 3.67 -11.56 -22.72
C PHE A 171 2.94 -10.52 -23.60
N TYR A 172 3.67 -9.74 -24.40
CA TYR A 172 3.06 -8.71 -25.24
C TYR A 172 2.36 -9.29 -26.47
N LYS A 173 2.82 -10.44 -26.97
CA LYS A 173 2.05 -11.19 -27.98
C LYS A 173 0.76 -11.75 -27.39
N ASP A 174 0.79 -12.26 -26.16
CA ASP A 174 -0.41 -12.74 -25.48
C ASP A 174 -1.43 -11.61 -25.29
N LEU A 175 -0.98 -10.43 -24.84
CA LEU A 175 -1.81 -9.23 -24.75
C LEU A 175 -2.45 -8.89 -26.09
N LYS A 176 -1.68 -8.86 -27.17
CA LYS A 176 -2.20 -8.53 -28.50
C LYS A 176 -3.21 -9.56 -29.01
N ASN A 177 -3.00 -10.84 -28.72
CA ASN A 177 -3.83 -11.94 -29.20
C ASN A 177 -5.09 -12.16 -28.35
N ASN A 178 -5.13 -11.64 -27.11
CA ASN A 178 -6.26 -11.79 -26.21
C ASN A 178 -6.85 -10.42 -25.79
N ASN A 179 -7.97 -10.07 -26.43
CA ASN A 179 -8.71 -8.85 -26.13
C ASN A 179 -9.12 -8.73 -24.65
N ASN A 180 -9.37 -9.84 -23.94
CA ASN A 180 -9.74 -9.78 -22.53
C ASN A 180 -8.57 -9.28 -21.66
N LEU A 181 -7.33 -9.68 -21.97
CA LEU A 181 -6.16 -9.14 -21.29
C LEU A 181 -5.93 -7.67 -21.67
N LEU A 182 -5.90 -7.40 -22.98
CA LEU A 182 -5.60 -6.07 -23.50
C LEU A 182 -6.56 -5.03 -22.93
N ASN A 183 -7.87 -5.30 -22.90
CA ASN A 183 -8.90 -4.36 -22.44
C ASN A 183 -8.79 -3.97 -20.96
N ARG A 184 -7.99 -4.69 -20.17
CA ARG A 184 -7.72 -4.37 -18.76
C ARG A 184 -6.43 -3.57 -18.56
N MET A 185 -5.64 -3.36 -19.63
CA MET A 185 -4.34 -2.71 -19.57
C MET A 185 -4.37 -1.28 -20.13
N ASP A 186 -3.67 -0.37 -19.45
CA ASP A 186 -3.22 0.92 -19.95
C ASP A 186 -1.79 0.76 -20.48
N THR A 187 -1.67 0.60 -21.80
CA THR A 187 -0.42 0.40 -22.54
C THR A 187 0.16 1.70 -23.11
N SER A 188 -0.34 2.85 -22.67
CA SER A 188 0.09 4.17 -23.19
C SER A 188 1.49 4.59 -22.77
N ASN A 189 2.12 3.85 -21.85
CA ASN A 189 3.50 4.04 -21.41
C ASN A 189 4.52 3.28 -22.26
N LEU A 190 4.08 2.36 -23.13
CA LEU A 190 4.95 1.67 -24.06
C LEU A 190 5.45 2.61 -25.16
N PRO A 191 6.56 2.28 -25.84
CA PRO A 191 7.01 2.99 -27.04
C PRO A 191 5.93 3.04 -28.13
N GLU A 192 5.87 4.12 -28.92
CA GLU A 192 4.82 4.31 -29.95
C GLU A 192 4.89 3.27 -31.08
N ASP A 193 6.06 2.70 -31.31
CA ASP A 193 6.31 1.61 -32.26
C ASP A 193 5.92 0.22 -31.71
N HIS A 194 5.57 0.13 -30.44
CA HIS A 194 5.23 -1.14 -29.81
C HIS A 194 3.86 -1.67 -30.27
N PRO A 195 3.70 -2.97 -30.62
CA PRO A 195 2.46 -3.53 -31.16
C PRO A 195 1.21 -3.40 -30.27
N CYS A 196 1.39 -3.20 -28.97
CA CYS A 196 0.32 -3.04 -27.98
C CYS A 196 0.06 -1.58 -27.57
N TYR A 197 0.76 -0.60 -28.16
CA TYR A 197 0.62 0.81 -27.79
C TYR A 197 -0.79 1.34 -28.08
N ILE A 198 -1.44 1.93 -27.07
CA ILE A 198 -2.77 2.56 -27.19
C ILE A 198 -2.80 3.86 -26.39
N ALA A 199 -2.72 5.00 -27.07
CA ALA A 199 -2.61 6.32 -26.44
C ALA A 199 -3.87 6.73 -25.66
N GLU A 200 -5.06 6.33 -26.14
CA GLU A 200 -6.36 6.74 -25.60
C GLU A 200 -6.58 6.26 -24.16
N ARG A 201 -5.89 5.17 -23.77
CA ARG A 201 -6.06 4.51 -22.47
C ARG A 201 -5.28 5.16 -21.33
N LYS A 202 -4.45 6.14 -21.66
CA LYS A 202 -3.59 6.84 -20.72
C LYS A 202 -4.32 7.31 -19.49
N LYS A 203 -3.96 6.78 -18.32
CA LYS A 203 -4.50 7.13 -17.00
C LYS A 203 -6.02 7.01 -16.89
N ILE A 204 -6.64 6.08 -17.61
CA ILE A 204 -8.04 5.72 -17.37
C ILE A 204 -8.10 4.96 -16.03
N PRO A 205 -8.94 5.39 -15.05
CA PRO A 205 -9.08 4.70 -13.78
C PRO A 205 -9.55 3.24 -13.97
N GLY A 206 -8.91 2.32 -13.26
CA GLY A 206 -9.26 0.90 -13.25
C GLY A 206 -8.53 0.04 -14.27
N LEU A 207 -7.73 0.63 -15.16
CA LEU A 207 -6.79 -0.11 -16.01
C LEU A 207 -5.45 -0.31 -15.29
N PHE A 208 -4.81 -1.44 -15.57
CA PHE A 208 -3.50 -1.79 -15.06
C PHE A 208 -2.42 -1.31 -16.02
N SER A 209 -1.40 -0.61 -15.52
CA SER A 209 -0.22 -0.25 -16.31
C SER A 209 0.91 -1.22 -16.01
N ASP A 210 1.74 -1.53 -17.01
CA ASP A 210 3.03 -2.16 -16.75
C ASP A 210 3.98 -1.14 -16.10
N GLU A 211 4.42 -1.38 -14.86
CA GLU A 211 5.35 -0.49 -14.16
C GLU A 211 6.79 -0.60 -14.65
N THR A 212 7.13 -1.60 -15.47
CA THR A 212 8.49 -1.78 -15.99
C THR A 212 8.72 -1.10 -17.34
N ASP A 213 7.69 -0.44 -17.89
CA ASP A 213 7.74 0.25 -19.18
C ASP A 213 8.24 -0.67 -20.32
N GLY A 214 7.81 -1.94 -20.34
CA GLY A 214 8.22 -2.92 -21.35
C GLY A 214 9.49 -3.70 -21.02
N LEU A 215 10.23 -3.31 -19.97
CA LEU A 215 11.47 -3.99 -19.60
C LEU A 215 11.19 -5.32 -18.90
N ILE A 216 11.97 -6.33 -19.24
CA ILE A 216 11.83 -7.67 -18.66
C ILE A 216 12.47 -7.70 -17.27
N MET A 217 11.70 -8.14 -16.29
CA MET A 217 12.18 -8.48 -14.96
C MET A 217 12.75 -9.90 -14.99
N THR A 218 14.08 -10.03 -14.89
CA THR A 218 14.74 -11.34 -14.99
C THR A 218 14.74 -12.09 -13.67
N GLU A 219 14.78 -11.36 -12.56
CA GLU A 219 14.85 -11.93 -11.22
C GLU A 219 14.03 -11.13 -10.23
N PHE A 220 13.37 -11.81 -9.28
CA PHE A 220 12.56 -11.21 -8.23
C PHE A 220 12.76 -11.98 -6.92
N CYS A 221 12.88 -11.25 -5.81
CA CYS A 221 13.00 -11.82 -4.47
C CYS A 221 12.25 -10.93 -3.47
N ALA A 222 11.26 -11.49 -2.78
CA ALA A 222 10.53 -10.80 -1.73
C ALA A 222 10.78 -11.48 -0.38
N LEU A 223 11.23 -10.69 0.61
CA LEU A 223 11.47 -11.20 1.95
C LEU A 223 10.21 -11.12 2.83
N ARG A 224 9.43 -10.05 2.67
CA ARG A 224 8.18 -9.80 3.39
C ARG A 224 7.43 -8.63 2.77
N ALA A 225 6.23 -8.35 3.27
CA ALA A 225 5.46 -7.17 2.87
C ALA A 225 6.30 -5.88 2.90
N LYS A 226 6.40 -5.21 1.74
CA LYS A 226 7.12 -3.95 1.48
C LYS A 226 8.65 -4.04 1.64
N SER A 227 9.20 -5.26 1.53
CA SER A 227 10.65 -5.56 1.51
C SER A 227 10.98 -6.57 0.41
N TYR A 228 11.41 -6.09 -0.75
CA TYR A 228 11.68 -6.92 -1.93
C TYR A 228 12.74 -6.28 -2.84
N ALA A 229 13.34 -7.10 -3.69
CA ALA A 229 14.33 -6.71 -4.67
C ALA A 229 14.08 -7.42 -6.01
N TYR A 230 14.49 -6.79 -7.11
CA TYR A 230 14.34 -7.36 -8.45
C TYR A 230 15.38 -6.78 -9.40
N ILE A 231 15.68 -7.53 -10.46
CA ILE A 231 16.59 -7.11 -11.54
C ILE A 231 15.76 -6.76 -12.76
N LEU A 232 15.91 -5.52 -13.23
CA LEU A 232 15.24 -5.00 -14.40
C LEU A 232 16.29 -4.53 -15.41
N ASP A 233 16.35 -5.17 -16.57
CA ASP A 233 17.34 -4.85 -17.62
C ASP A 233 18.79 -4.79 -17.05
N GLY A 234 19.16 -5.82 -16.28
CA GLY A 234 20.47 -5.91 -15.62
C GLY A 234 20.70 -4.94 -14.45
N ARG A 235 19.71 -4.11 -14.09
CA ARG A 235 19.82 -3.16 -12.98
C ARG A 235 19.02 -3.61 -11.77
N GLU A 236 19.70 -3.70 -10.62
CA GLU A 236 19.06 -4.03 -9.35
C GLU A 236 18.18 -2.87 -8.85
N LYS A 237 16.96 -3.21 -8.45
CA LYS A 237 16.03 -2.30 -7.75
C LYS A 237 15.61 -2.94 -6.44
N ILE A 238 15.83 -2.21 -5.35
CA ILE A 238 15.53 -2.66 -3.98
C ILE A 238 14.49 -1.74 -3.36
N LYS A 239 13.48 -2.34 -2.73
CA LYS A 239 12.39 -1.69 -2.02
C LYS A 239 12.38 -2.19 -0.58
N ALA A 240 12.83 -1.35 0.35
CA ALA A 240 12.89 -1.69 1.77
C ALA A 240 12.20 -0.61 2.61
N LYS A 241 10.94 -0.83 2.99
CA LYS A 241 10.18 0.16 3.76
C LYS A 241 10.82 0.42 5.13
N GLY A 242 11.11 1.69 5.40
CA GLY A 242 11.67 2.14 6.67
C GLY A 242 13.19 2.26 6.68
N ILE A 243 13.87 1.79 5.62
CA ILE A 243 15.30 1.98 5.40
C ILE A 243 15.53 3.22 4.52
N ARG A 244 16.60 3.99 4.78
CA ARG A 244 16.88 5.20 4.02
C ARG A 244 17.47 4.87 2.66
N ARG A 245 17.18 5.72 1.67
CA ARG A 245 17.61 5.55 0.27
C ARG A 245 19.13 5.37 0.13
N HIS A 246 19.94 6.10 0.91
CA HIS A 246 21.40 5.94 0.85
C HIS A 246 21.88 4.57 1.36
N VAL A 247 21.22 4.03 2.40
CA VAL A 247 21.53 2.69 2.92
C VAL A 247 21.16 1.63 1.87
N VAL A 248 19.97 1.75 1.28
CA VAL A 248 19.54 0.87 0.19
C VAL A 248 20.52 0.91 -0.98
N LYS A 249 20.95 2.10 -1.40
CA LYS A 249 21.83 2.28 -2.55
C LYS A 249 23.25 1.73 -2.32
N ASN A 250 23.79 1.89 -1.12
CA ASN A 250 25.22 1.67 -0.86
C ASN A 250 25.52 0.39 -0.09
N HIS A 251 24.53 -0.22 0.57
CA HIS A 251 24.75 -1.30 1.53
C HIS A 251 23.78 -2.48 1.39
N MET A 252 22.93 -2.48 0.36
CA MET A 252 22.02 -3.59 0.09
C MET A 252 22.19 -4.00 -1.37
N THR A 253 22.28 -5.30 -1.61
CA THR A 253 22.31 -5.88 -2.96
C THR A 253 21.17 -6.86 -3.13
N PHE A 254 20.86 -7.21 -4.38
CA PHE A 254 19.92 -8.27 -4.68
C PHE A 254 20.40 -9.64 -4.16
N ASN A 255 21.71 -9.91 -4.25
CA ASN A 255 22.30 -11.16 -3.74
C ASN A 255 22.12 -11.30 -2.22
N ASP A 256 22.24 -10.21 -1.47
CA ASP A 256 21.96 -10.21 -0.02
C ASP A 256 20.51 -10.59 0.29
N HIS A 257 19.54 -10.20 -0.55
CA HIS A 257 18.15 -10.62 -0.38
C HIS A 257 17.99 -12.13 -0.60
N LYS A 258 18.64 -12.69 -1.63
CA LYS A 258 18.63 -14.15 -1.88
C LYS A 258 19.22 -14.92 -0.71
N LYS A 259 20.39 -14.51 -0.22
CA LYS A 259 21.02 -15.12 0.95
C LYS A 259 20.13 -15.09 2.19
N CYS A 260 19.50 -13.94 2.45
CA CYS A 260 18.56 -13.79 3.56
C CYS A 260 17.31 -14.67 3.39
N LEU A 261 16.80 -14.86 2.17
CA LEU A 261 15.65 -15.72 1.91
C LEU A 261 15.96 -17.19 2.22
N PHE A 262 17.09 -17.71 1.73
CA PHE A 262 17.47 -19.11 1.89
C PHE A 262 18.16 -19.41 3.24
N GLY A 263 18.49 -18.40 4.03
CA GLY A 263 19.04 -18.55 5.38
C GLY A 263 20.51 -18.97 5.38
N GLU A 264 21.28 -18.56 4.36
CA GLU A 264 22.70 -18.91 4.23
C GLU A 264 23.61 -18.13 5.20
N ASP A 265 23.12 -17.05 5.80
CA ASP A 265 23.83 -16.26 6.81
C ASP A 265 22.78 -15.69 7.79
N GLU A 266 23.07 -15.63 9.11
CA GLU A 266 22.37 -14.72 10.03
C GLU A 266 22.68 -13.28 9.58
N MET A 267 21.95 -12.80 8.57
CA MET A 267 22.08 -11.46 8.00
C MET A 267 21.45 -10.41 8.91
N ASP A 268 21.81 -10.45 10.19
CA ASP A 268 21.42 -9.51 11.25
C ASP A 268 22.16 -8.16 11.09
N VAL A 269 22.24 -7.71 9.84
CA VAL A 269 22.96 -6.54 9.39
C VAL A 269 22.14 -5.32 9.78
N LYS A 270 22.45 -4.79 10.97
CA LYS A 270 21.97 -3.48 11.38
C LYS A 270 22.83 -2.42 10.72
N ARG A 271 22.20 -1.50 9.97
CA ARG A 271 22.87 -0.35 9.38
C ARG A 271 22.40 0.95 10.01
N GLU A 272 23.34 1.87 10.15
CA GLU A 272 23.07 3.22 10.62
C GLU A 272 22.26 3.96 9.56
N ASN A 273 21.04 4.36 9.92
CA ASN A 273 20.23 5.28 9.16
C ASN A 273 20.39 6.68 9.74
N VAL A 274 20.96 7.59 8.96
CA VAL A 274 21.10 9.00 9.31
C VAL A 274 19.93 9.80 8.76
N THR A 275 19.29 10.60 9.61
CA THR A 275 18.10 11.38 9.25
C THR A 275 18.08 12.73 9.96
N ILE A 276 17.77 13.81 9.24
CA ILE A 276 17.53 15.11 9.85
C ILE A 276 16.05 15.16 10.28
N ARG A 277 15.81 15.54 11.53
CA ARG A 277 14.46 15.74 12.08
C ARG A 277 14.41 17.04 12.88
N SER A 278 13.23 17.64 12.95
CA SER A 278 12.99 18.80 13.81
C SER A 278 12.33 18.35 15.11
N PHE A 279 12.92 18.73 16.25
CA PHE A 279 12.32 18.60 17.57
C PHE A 279 12.32 19.97 18.21
N LYS A 280 11.15 20.43 18.67
CA LYS A 280 10.99 21.78 19.24
C LYS A 280 11.56 22.89 18.32
N HIS A 281 11.35 22.79 17.01
CA HIS A 281 11.92 23.68 15.99
C HIS A 281 13.46 23.68 15.89
N GLN A 282 14.16 22.80 16.60
CA GLN A 282 15.59 22.59 16.46
C GLN A 282 15.84 21.41 15.51
N LEU A 283 16.62 21.64 14.46
CA LEU A 283 17.06 20.58 13.56
C LEU A 283 18.15 19.77 14.25
N MET A 284 17.95 18.46 14.30
CA MET A 284 18.95 17.52 14.77
C MET A 284 19.12 16.37 13.81
N THR A 285 20.34 15.85 13.77
CA THR A 285 20.68 14.62 13.07
C THR A 285 20.47 13.45 14.01
N ILE A 286 19.50 12.59 13.66
CA ILE A 286 19.27 11.31 14.34
C ILE A 286 19.96 10.20 13.56
N LYS A 287 20.80 9.46 14.26
CA LYS A 287 21.34 8.18 13.83
C LYS A 287 20.52 7.08 14.47
N SER A 288 20.05 6.14 13.67
CA SER A 288 19.26 5.00 14.15
C SER A 288 19.74 3.71 13.49
N ASN A 289 20.10 2.71 14.28
CA ASN A 289 20.48 1.40 13.77
C ASN A 289 19.22 0.60 13.44
N LYS A 290 19.06 0.21 12.18
CA LYS A 290 17.92 -0.60 11.74
C LYS A 290 18.40 -1.87 11.07
N LEU A 291 17.70 -2.95 11.35
CA LEU A 291 17.83 -4.21 10.63
C LEU A 291 17.45 -4.01 9.15
N THR A 292 18.35 -4.34 8.23
CA THR A 292 18.14 -4.11 6.79
C THR A 292 17.48 -5.28 6.08
N PHE A 293 17.76 -6.51 6.51
CA PHE A 293 17.22 -7.74 5.94
C PHE A 293 16.43 -8.47 7.02
N ASN A 294 15.23 -8.93 6.67
CA ASN A 294 14.38 -9.72 7.54
C ASN A 294 13.37 -10.48 6.68
N ASN A 295 13.47 -11.80 6.69
CA ASN A 295 12.56 -12.73 6.02
C ASN A 295 11.35 -13.14 6.88
N TYR A 296 11.29 -12.70 8.14
CA TYR A 296 10.11 -12.89 8.98
C TYR A 296 8.97 -11.96 8.54
N ASP A 297 7.90 -12.56 8.01
CA ASP A 297 6.64 -11.89 7.69
C ASP A 297 5.60 -12.25 8.76
N ASP A 298 5.15 -11.25 9.54
CA ASP A 298 4.17 -11.44 10.60
C ASP A 298 2.76 -11.76 10.09
N LYS A 299 2.54 -11.72 8.77
CA LYS A 299 1.21 -11.91 8.15
C LYS A 299 1.04 -13.22 7.42
N ARG A 300 2.13 -13.98 7.24
CA ARG A 300 2.13 -15.20 6.45
C ARG A 300 3.00 -16.27 7.11
N ILE A 301 2.64 -17.51 6.86
CA ILE A 301 3.44 -18.68 7.23
C ILE A 301 4.25 -19.08 6.00
N VAL A 302 5.56 -19.17 6.17
CA VAL A 302 6.50 -19.56 5.11
C VAL A 302 6.59 -21.08 5.09
N LEU A 303 6.43 -21.69 3.91
CA LEU A 303 6.51 -23.14 3.73
C LEU A 303 7.97 -23.63 3.75
N GLU A 304 8.16 -24.95 3.78
CA GLU A 304 9.49 -25.58 3.88
C GLU A 304 10.46 -25.18 2.76
N ASP A 305 9.93 -24.90 1.56
CA ASP A 305 10.71 -24.45 0.40
C ASP A 305 11.22 -22.99 0.51
N LYS A 306 10.81 -22.26 1.57
CA LYS A 306 11.14 -20.87 1.84
C LYS A 306 10.67 -19.86 0.79
N ILE A 307 9.90 -20.29 -0.20
CA ILE A 307 9.44 -19.47 -1.33
C ILE A 307 7.92 -19.27 -1.21
N HIS A 308 7.18 -20.36 -1.02
CA HIS A 308 5.74 -20.32 -0.94
C HIS A 308 5.30 -19.90 0.46
N THR A 309 4.20 -19.15 0.51
CA THR A 309 3.66 -18.63 1.75
C THR A 309 2.15 -18.77 1.79
N LEU A 310 1.61 -19.16 2.94
CA LEU A 310 0.18 -19.23 3.20
C LEU A 310 -0.25 -18.13 4.17
N ALA A 311 -1.50 -17.70 4.06
CA ALA A 311 -2.08 -16.80 5.05
C ALA A 311 -2.38 -17.56 6.35
N HIS A 312 -2.32 -16.88 7.50
CA HIS A 312 -2.78 -17.46 8.76
C HIS A 312 -4.23 -17.96 8.66
N GLY A 313 -4.49 -19.17 9.13
CA GLY A 313 -5.81 -19.83 9.05
C GLY A 313 -6.18 -20.37 7.66
N HIS A 314 -5.20 -20.55 6.76
CA HIS A 314 -5.42 -21.27 5.50
C HIS A 314 -5.69 -22.75 5.76
N TYR A 315 -6.65 -23.36 5.06
CA TYR A 315 -7.09 -24.75 5.29
C TYR A 315 -5.99 -25.82 5.14
N SER A 316 -4.93 -25.52 4.39
CA SER A 316 -3.78 -26.42 4.20
C SER A 316 -2.74 -26.33 5.31
N LEU A 317 -2.85 -25.34 6.19
CA LEU A 317 -2.14 -25.34 7.45
C LEU A 317 -3.00 -26.19 8.36
N GLU A 318 -2.53 -27.38 8.72
CA GLU A 318 -3.26 -28.30 9.60
C GLU A 318 -3.75 -27.55 10.85
N GLU A 319 -4.93 -27.90 11.37
CA GLU A 319 -5.50 -27.35 12.63
C GLU A 319 -4.72 -27.80 13.89
N ASP A 320 -3.48 -28.23 13.73
CA ASP A 320 -2.62 -28.64 14.82
C ASP A 320 -1.97 -27.40 15.44
N GLU A 321 -2.13 -27.23 16.75
CA GLU A 321 -1.63 -26.14 17.62
C GLU A 321 -2.59 -24.97 17.94
N LEU A 322 -3.91 -25.21 18.10
CA LEU A 322 -4.77 -24.32 18.91
C LEU A 322 -5.26 -24.94 20.23
N GLU A 323 -4.80 -26.14 20.59
CA GLU A 323 -5.00 -26.76 21.90
C GLU A 323 -3.68 -27.21 22.54
N SER A 324 -2.71 -26.31 22.71
CA SER A 324 -1.67 -26.50 23.72
C SER A 324 -1.06 -25.17 24.19
N GLU A 325 -1.56 -24.76 25.36
CA GLU A 325 -1.06 -23.79 26.38
C GLU A 325 -1.91 -22.54 26.63
#